data_AF-A0A378T411-F1
#
_entry.id   AF-A0A378T411-F1
#
_cell.length_a   1.000
_cell.length_b   1.000
_cell.length_c   1.000
_cell.angle_alpha   90.00
_cell.angle_beta   90.00
_cell.angle_gamma   90.00
#
_symmetry.space_group_name_H-M   'P 1'
#
loop_
_entity.id
_entity.type
_entity.pdbx_description
1 polymer ?
#
loop_
_entity_poly.entity_id
_entity_poly.type
_entity_poly.pdbx_seq_one_letter_code
_entity_poly.pdbx_strand_id
1 'polypeptide(L)'
;MPYQTAKKSTHLAERGLNYLVFIILVVIGMELGLVDDLQHKLANIALYLSVLMVLTIGSGLMALVVFDRMSPCQYRSQQSPTAKPNVSIHGSLTQILCLATGFIIAQFLPTTWHPPEKTTTVLLMLLLFLVGISLKGSGVSLKQALLNKRGLQISLIFVGVTLLSGVLFALLFDDVSVAQGLALSSGFGWYSLSGTIMTDAYGAVWGSVALLNDLGREVLALIFIPWVMRHSSSAAIGLGGVTSLDFTLPTLTQAGGASIIPLVISFGFITNLISPILMVFFASFS
;
A
#
# COMPACT_ATOMS: atom_id res chain seq x y z
N MET A 1 -22.52 -11.67 24.74
CA MET A 1 -21.47 -12.69 24.50
C MET A 1 -20.96 -12.78 23.05
N PRO A 2 -21.76 -12.66 21.96
CA PRO A 2 -21.21 -12.77 20.59
C PRO A 2 -20.31 -11.60 20.15
N TYR A 3 -20.43 -10.43 20.80
CA TYR A 3 -19.62 -9.25 20.49
C TYR A 3 -18.16 -9.35 20.98
N GLN A 4 -17.92 -10.02 22.11
CA GLN A 4 -16.57 -10.19 22.68
C GLN A 4 -15.77 -11.27 21.95
N THR A 5 -16.41 -12.33 21.47
CA THR A 5 -15.77 -13.38 20.67
C THR A 5 -15.38 -12.86 19.28
N ALA A 6 -16.22 -12.04 18.65
CA ALA A 6 -15.88 -11.37 17.39
C ALA A 6 -14.65 -10.47 17.52
N LYS A 7 -14.58 -9.65 18.57
CA LYS A 7 -13.44 -8.75 18.83
C LYS A 7 -12.13 -9.48 19.17
N LYS A 8 -12.23 -10.66 19.79
CA LYS A 8 -11.06 -11.52 20.07
C LYS A 8 -10.53 -12.18 18.78
N SER A 9 -11.44 -12.65 17.92
CA SER A 9 -11.09 -13.25 16.63
C SER A 9 -10.42 -12.25 15.68
N THR A 10 -10.86 -10.99 15.67
CA THR A 10 -10.28 -9.95 14.81
C THR A 10 -8.88 -9.57 15.27
N HIS A 11 -8.69 -9.37 16.57
CA HIS A 11 -7.37 -9.06 17.12
C HIS A 11 -6.37 -10.21 16.91
N LEU A 12 -6.82 -11.46 16.96
CA LEU A 12 -5.99 -12.61 16.60
C LEU A 12 -5.64 -12.62 15.11
N ALA A 13 -6.61 -12.32 14.24
CA ALA A 13 -6.40 -12.22 12.80
C ALA A 13 -5.43 -11.10 12.42
N GLU A 14 -5.57 -9.91 13.01
CA GLU A 14 -4.65 -8.77 12.83
C GLU A 14 -3.23 -9.09 13.28
N ARG A 15 -3.09 -9.77 14.43
CA ARG A 15 -1.77 -10.19 14.92
C ARG A 15 -1.16 -11.28 14.02
N GLY A 16 -1.96 -12.21 13.54
CA GLY A 16 -1.56 -13.22 12.57
C GLY A 16 -1.15 -12.59 11.23
N LEU A 17 -1.88 -11.59 10.76
CA LEU A 17 -1.58 -10.83 9.56
C LEU A 17 -0.20 -10.17 9.68
N ASN A 18 0.09 -9.48 10.79
CA ASN A 18 1.40 -8.85 11.01
C ASN A 18 2.56 -9.85 10.95
N TYR A 19 2.44 -11.03 11.58
CA TYR A 19 3.47 -12.06 11.48
C TYR A 19 3.60 -12.61 10.06
N LEU A 20 2.48 -12.87 9.39
CA LEU A 20 2.44 -13.37 8.02
C LEU A 20 3.12 -12.40 7.05
N VAL A 21 2.91 -11.10 7.23
CA VAL A 21 3.60 -10.05 6.47
C VAL A 21 5.11 -10.14 6.65
N PHE A 22 5.62 -10.29 7.88
CA PHE A 22 7.07 -10.42 8.09
C PHE A 22 7.65 -11.68 7.44
N ILE A 23 6.94 -12.80 7.50
CA ILE A 23 7.34 -14.04 6.83
C ILE A 23 7.40 -13.83 5.31
N ILE A 24 6.37 -13.22 4.73
CA ILE A 24 6.30 -12.90 3.30
C ILE A 24 7.47 -11.99 2.88
N LEU A 25 7.76 -10.93 3.66
CA LEU A 25 8.87 -10.02 3.36
C LEU A 25 10.22 -10.77 3.33
N VAL A 26 10.43 -11.71 4.25
CA VAL A 26 11.62 -12.55 4.26
C VAL A 26 11.65 -13.48 3.05
N VAL A 27 10.51 -14.10 2.69
CA VAL A 27 10.40 -14.99 1.51
C VAL A 27 10.68 -14.23 0.21
N ILE A 28 10.06 -13.07 -0.02
CA ILE A 28 10.32 -12.23 -1.19
C ILE A 28 11.77 -11.77 -1.21
N GLY A 29 12.34 -11.41 -0.06
CA GLY A 29 13.75 -11.09 0.08
C GLY A 29 14.65 -12.25 -0.37
N MET A 30 14.33 -13.48 0.06
CA MET A 30 15.06 -14.67 -0.36
C MET A 30 14.95 -14.90 -1.87
N GLU A 31 13.74 -14.85 -2.44
CA GLU A 31 13.53 -15.02 -3.88
C GLU A 31 14.29 -13.98 -4.71
N LEU A 32 14.33 -12.72 -4.26
CA LEU A 32 15.16 -11.67 -4.85
C LEU A 32 16.66 -12.02 -4.84
N GLY A 33 17.14 -12.58 -3.73
CA GLY A 33 18.54 -13.01 -3.60
C GLY A 33 18.93 -14.14 -4.54
N LEU A 34 17.96 -14.96 -4.94
CA LEU A 34 18.17 -16.11 -5.83
C LEU A 34 18.01 -15.75 -7.32
N VAL A 35 17.70 -14.50 -7.66
CA VAL A 35 17.57 -14.07 -9.07
C VAL A 35 18.96 -14.02 -9.73
N ASP A 36 19.17 -14.89 -10.72
CA ASP A 36 20.36 -14.86 -11.57
C ASP A 36 20.51 -13.51 -12.28
N ASP A 37 21.76 -13.02 -12.33
CA ASP A 37 22.14 -11.72 -12.90
C ASP A 37 21.40 -10.51 -12.30
N LEU A 38 21.07 -10.56 -11.01
CA LEU A 38 20.40 -9.47 -10.31
C LEU A 38 21.11 -8.12 -10.50
N GLN A 39 22.44 -8.07 -10.51
CA GLN A 39 23.19 -6.81 -10.73
C GLN A 39 22.81 -6.14 -12.06
N HIS A 40 22.55 -6.93 -13.10
CA HIS A 40 22.18 -6.43 -14.42
C HIS A 40 20.67 -6.12 -14.51
N LYS A 41 19.84 -6.82 -13.72
CA LYS A 41 18.38 -6.56 -13.60
C LYS A 41 18.04 -5.43 -12.62
N LEU A 42 18.95 -5.06 -11.72
CA LEU A 42 18.73 -4.05 -10.68
C LEU A 42 18.48 -2.67 -11.29
N ALA A 43 19.19 -2.35 -12.38
CA ALA A 43 18.96 -1.10 -13.12
C ALA A 43 17.53 -1.03 -13.67
N ASN A 44 17.01 -2.14 -14.21
CA ASN A 44 15.65 -2.22 -14.71
C ASN A 44 14.62 -2.14 -13.57
N ILE A 45 14.83 -2.86 -12.46
CA ILE A 45 13.97 -2.77 -11.26
C ILE A 45 13.90 -1.32 -10.75
N ALA A 46 15.06 -0.65 -10.63
CA ALA A 46 15.11 0.73 -10.19
C ALA A 46 14.39 1.67 -11.17
N LEU A 47 14.54 1.44 -12.48
CA LEU A 47 13.83 2.19 -13.52
C LEU A 47 12.32 2.00 -13.40
N TYR A 48 11.82 0.75 -13.42
CA TYR A 48 10.39 0.43 -13.28
C TYR A 48 9.81 1.03 -12.00
N LEU A 49 10.48 0.83 -10.86
CA LEU A 49 10.09 1.38 -9.58
C LEU A 49 9.99 2.91 -9.62
N SER A 50 11.02 3.58 -10.14
CA SER A 50 11.04 5.05 -10.19
C SER A 50 9.92 5.61 -11.06
N VAL A 51 9.69 5.04 -12.25
CA VAL A 51 8.65 5.48 -13.17
C VAL A 51 7.27 5.19 -12.57
N LEU A 52 7.03 3.99 -12.04
CA LEU A 52 5.76 3.63 -11.41
C LEU A 52 5.45 4.53 -10.21
N MET A 53 6.45 4.82 -9.37
CA MET A 53 6.29 5.67 -8.20
C MET A 53 6.00 7.12 -8.59
N VAL A 54 6.73 7.68 -9.56
CA VAL A 54 6.47 9.02 -10.10
C VAL A 54 5.07 9.11 -10.71
N LEU A 55 4.67 8.12 -11.51
CA LEU A 55 3.35 8.12 -12.12
C LEU A 55 2.25 7.97 -11.07
N THR A 56 2.35 7.01 -10.15
CA THR A 56 1.26 6.71 -9.20
C THR A 56 1.16 7.73 -8.05
N ILE A 57 2.28 8.25 -7.54
CA ILE A 57 2.27 9.28 -6.49
C ILE A 57 2.04 10.64 -7.12
N GLY A 58 2.76 10.96 -8.20
CA GLY A 58 2.69 12.27 -8.84
C GLY A 58 1.32 12.57 -9.42
N SER A 59 0.74 11.67 -10.21
CA SER A 59 -0.60 11.88 -10.80
C SER A 59 -1.68 11.93 -9.71
N GLY A 60 -1.61 11.05 -8.72
CA GLY A 60 -2.56 10.98 -7.62
C GLY A 60 -2.56 12.26 -6.77
N LEU A 61 -1.37 12.76 -6.41
CA LEU A 61 -1.22 14.05 -5.72
C LEU A 61 -1.75 15.19 -6.59
N MET A 62 -1.33 15.26 -7.86
CA MET A 62 -1.73 16.34 -8.75
C MET A 62 -3.25 16.39 -8.93
N ALA A 63 -3.90 15.25 -9.17
CA ALA A 63 -5.34 15.16 -9.34
C ALA A 63 -6.10 15.62 -8.10
N LEU A 64 -5.64 15.24 -6.90
CA LEU A 64 -6.29 15.63 -5.66
C LEU A 64 -6.04 17.10 -5.28
N VAL A 65 -4.86 17.65 -5.62
CA VAL A 65 -4.60 19.08 -5.50
C VAL A 65 -5.51 19.88 -6.43
N VAL A 66 -5.63 19.45 -7.70
CA VAL A 66 -6.53 20.09 -8.68
C VAL A 66 -7.98 20.01 -8.19
N PHE A 67 -8.40 18.86 -7.69
CA PHE A 67 -9.73 18.67 -7.12
C PHE A 67 -10.01 19.59 -5.92
N ASP A 68 -9.04 19.74 -5.00
CA ASP A 68 -9.16 20.68 -3.87
C ASP A 68 -9.24 22.14 -4.34
N ARG A 69 -8.54 22.50 -5.43
CA ARG A 69 -8.65 23.85 -6.02
C ARG A 69 -10.01 24.10 -6.67
N MET A 70 -10.55 23.10 -7.36
CA MET A 70 -11.87 23.20 -8.02
C MET A 70 -13.03 23.15 -7.03
N SER A 71 -12.86 22.44 -5.93
CA SER A 71 -13.87 22.28 -4.89
C SER A 71 -13.19 22.47 -3.53
N PRO A 72 -13.08 23.72 -3.02
CA PRO A 72 -12.35 24.03 -1.80
C PRO A 72 -12.79 23.16 -0.63
N CYS A 73 -11.83 22.45 -0.04
CA CYS A 73 -12.08 21.60 1.11
C CYS A 73 -12.39 22.50 2.33
N GLN A 74 -13.58 22.33 2.92
CA GLN A 74 -13.99 23.09 4.11
C GLN A 74 -13.22 22.68 5.38
N TYR A 75 -12.52 21.55 5.34
CA TYR A 75 -11.64 21.08 6.41
C TYR A 75 -10.32 21.84 6.35
N ARG A 76 -10.35 23.13 6.72
CA ARG A 76 -9.16 23.98 6.78
C ARG A 76 -8.31 23.58 7.98
N SER A 77 -7.06 23.19 7.71
CA SER A 77 -6.06 22.84 8.72
C SER A 77 -5.99 23.92 9.82
N GLN A 78 -6.41 23.56 11.03
CA GLN A 78 -6.08 24.32 12.24
C GLN A 78 -4.70 23.86 12.69
N GLN A 79 -3.64 24.44 12.11
CA GLN A 79 -2.29 24.23 12.60
C GLN A 79 -2.14 24.81 14.00
N SER A 80 -1.78 23.97 14.97
CA SER A 80 -1.03 24.43 16.13
C SER A 80 0.43 24.68 15.67
N PRO A 81 0.97 25.92 15.73
CA PRO A 81 2.27 26.27 15.12
C PRO A 81 3.50 25.57 15.73
N THR A 82 3.34 24.73 16.75
CA THR A 82 4.42 24.30 17.64
C THR A 82 4.60 22.78 17.77
N ALA A 83 3.77 21.96 17.13
CA ALA A 83 3.91 20.51 17.20
C ALA A 83 5.03 20.03 16.25
N LYS A 84 6.17 19.61 16.80
CA LYS A 84 7.17 18.85 16.03
C LYS A 84 6.52 17.54 15.55
N PRO A 85 6.60 17.22 14.25
CA PRO A 85 6.06 15.96 13.76
C PRO A 85 6.86 14.81 14.37
N ASN A 86 6.22 13.97 15.18
CA ASN A 86 6.83 12.74 15.66
C ASN A 86 6.58 11.67 14.60
N VAL A 87 7.46 11.61 13.61
CA VAL A 87 7.36 10.64 12.51
C VAL A 87 7.83 9.28 13.02
N SER A 88 6.90 8.34 13.16
CA SER A 88 7.25 6.97 13.57
C SER A 88 7.70 6.15 12.36
N ILE A 89 9.00 6.16 12.08
CA ILE A 89 9.61 5.44 10.94
C ILE A 89 9.95 3.98 11.32
N HIS A 90 9.80 3.61 12.59
CA HIS A 90 10.21 2.30 13.10
C HIS A 90 9.53 1.13 12.38
N GLY A 91 8.24 1.28 12.03
CA GLY A 91 7.47 0.25 11.32
C GLY A 91 8.07 -0.05 9.94
N SER A 92 8.19 0.99 9.10
CA SER A 92 8.75 0.88 7.76
C SER A 92 10.21 0.41 7.78
N LEU A 93 11.00 0.85 8.76
CA LEU A 93 12.39 0.38 8.92
C LEU A 93 12.46 -1.12 9.23
N THR A 94 11.56 -1.63 10.09
CA THR A 94 11.49 -3.06 10.41
C THR A 94 11.19 -3.88 9.16
N GLN A 95 10.32 -3.39 8.28
CA GLN A 95 9.98 -4.07 7.03
C GLN A 95 11.16 -4.13 6.05
N ILE A 96 11.90 -3.03 5.90
CA ILE A 96 13.14 -2.98 5.09
C ILE A 96 14.15 -3.99 5.64
N LEU A 97 14.30 -4.06 6.97
CA LEU A 97 15.20 -5.02 7.61
C LEU A 97 14.78 -6.47 7.38
N CYS A 98 13.49 -6.80 7.41
CA CYS A 98 12.99 -8.13 7.08
C CYS A 98 13.32 -8.54 5.65
N LEU A 99 13.08 -7.64 4.68
CA LEU A 99 13.40 -7.88 3.27
C LEU A 99 14.92 -8.10 3.07
N ALA A 100 15.74 -7.23 3.65
CA ALA A 100 17.20 -7.34 3.59
C ALA A 100 17.71 -8.63 4.25
N THR A 101 17.10 -9.04 5.36
CA THR A 101 17.44 -10.30 6.04
C THR A 101 17.13 -11.50 5.15
N GLY A 102 15.96 -11.54 4.50
CA GLY A 102 15.63 -12.57 3.52
C GLY A 102 16.63 -12.63 2.37
N PHE A 103 16.98 -11.46 1.81
CA PHE A 103 17.96 -11.36 0.74
C PHE A 103 19.33 -11.93 1.13
N ILE A 104 19.82 -11.58 2.32
CA ILE A 104 21.10 -12.08 2.83
C ILE A 104 21.03 -13.58 3.07
N ILE A 105 19.96 -14.08 3.68
CA ILE A 105 19.76 -15.52 3.92
C ILE A 105 19.87 -16.31 2.62
N ALA A 106 19.25 -15.84 1.54
CA ALA A 106 19.32 -16.51 0.24
C ALA A 106 20.74 -16.66 -0.32
N GLN A 107 21.64 -15.70 -0.08
CA GLN A 107 23.03 -15.79 -0.56
C GLN A 107 23.83 -16.91 0.12
N PHE A 108 23.43 -17.31 1.33
CA PHE A 108 24.12 -18.33 2.12
C PHE A 108 23.37 -19.67 2.18
N LEU A 109 22.19 -19.76 1.56
CA LEU A 109 21.33 -20.95 1.66
C LEU A 109 21.72 -21.99 0.59
N PRO A 110 21.90 -23.27 0.98
CA PRO A 110 22.03 -24.36 0.01
C PRO A 110 20.74 -24.54 -0.79
N THR A 111 20.87 -24.92 -2.06
CA THR A 111 19.73 -25.09 -3.01
C THR A 111 18.66 -26.08 -2.55
N THR A 112 18.99 -26.98 -1.61
CA THR A 112 18.07 -27.95 -1.01
C THR A 112 17.12 -27.35 0.03
N TRP A 113 17.37 -26.13 0.52
CA TRP A 113 16.58 -25.45 1.54
C TRP A 113 15.78 -24.28 0.97
N HIS A 114 15.72 -24.16 -0.36
CA HIS A 114 14.90 -23.16 -1.02
C HIS A 114 13.41 -23.40 -0.72
N PRO A 115 12.62 -22.33 -0.52
CA PRO A 115 11.20 -22.46 -0.27
C PRO A 115 10.53 -23.21 -1.44
N PRO A 116 9.64 -24.18 -1.16
CA PRO A 116 8.88 -24.88 -2.20
C PRO A 116 8.12 -23.93 -3.12
N GLU A 117 7.97 -24.26 -4.40
CA GLU A 117 7.31 -23.43 -5.43
C GLU A 117 5.90 -22.93 -5.04
N LYS A 118 5.18 -23.67 -4.18
CA LYS A 118 3.80 -23.33 -3.76
C LYS A 118 3.72 -22.51 -2.46
N THR A 119 4.86 -22.16 -1.87
CA THR A 119 4.91 -21.44 -0.58
C THR A 119 4.17 -20.11 -0.68
N THR A 120 4.48 -19.32 -1.71
CA THR A 120 3.90 -17.98 -1.92
C THR A 120 2.39 -18.04 -2.13
N THR A 121 1.89 -18.99 -2.92
CA THR A 121 0.44 -19.20 -3.14
C THR A 121 -0.29 -19.57 -1.84
N VAL A 122 0.27 -20.44 -1.01
CA VAL A 122 -0.34 -20.83 0.29
C VAL A 122 -0.35 -19.65 1.26
N LEU A 123 0.75 -18.89 1.33
CA LEU A 123 0.84 -17.67 2.15
C LEU A 123 -0.19 -16.63 1.68
N LEU A 124 -0.39 -16.50 0.36
CA LEU A 124 -1.36 -15.58 -0.23
C LEU A 124 -2.80 -15.97 0.14
N MET A 125 -3.17 -17.25 0.00
CA MET A 125 -4.51 -17.73 0.37
C MET A 125 -4.80 -17.48 1.85
N LEU A 126 -3.81 -17.74 2.72
CA LEU A 126 -3.93 -17.46 4.15
C LEU A 126 -4.05 -15.96 4.44
N LEU A 127 -3.29 -15.12 3.72
CA LEU A 127 -3.32 -13.68 3.88
C LEU A 127 -4.67 -13.10 3.47
N LEU A 128 -5.20 -13.48 2.30
CA LEU A 128 -6.52 -13.05 1.83
C LEU A 128 -7.63 -13.50 2.79
N PHE A 129 -7.54 -14.71 3.34
CA PHE A 129 -8.46 -15.21 4.34
C PHE A 129 -8.44 -14.37 5.63
N LEU A 130 -7.25 -14.06 6.16
CA LEU A 130 -7.10 -13.24 7.36
C LEU A 130 -7.56 -11.80 7.13
N VAL A 131 -7.27 -11.21 5.97
CA VAL A 131 -7.80 -9.90 5.58
C VAL A 131 -9.32 -9.90 5.58
N GLY A 132 -9.96 -10.93 5.02
CA GLY A 132 -11.42 -11.08 5.04
C GLY A 132 -12.01 -11.11 6.45
N ILE A 133 -11.34 -11.78 7.40
CA ILE A 133 -11.75 -11.81 8.81
C ILE A 133 -11.59 -10.44 9.47
N SER A 134 -10.45 -9.78 9.25
CA SER A 134 -10.16 -8.44 9.81
C SER A 134 -11.17 -7.40 9.32
N LEU A 135 -11.52 -7.43 8.02
CA LEU A 135 -12.52 -6.53 7.43
C LEU A 135 -13.89 -6.69 8.10
N LYS A 136 -14.34 -7.95 8.32
CA LYS A 136 -15.66 -8.24 8.91
C LYS A 136 -15.80 -7.69 10.34
N GLY A 137 -14.73 -7.63 11.11
CA GLY A 137 -14.82 -7.24 12.52
C GLY A 137 -14.16 -5.91 12.89
N SER A 138 -13.70 -5.14 11.90
CA SER A 138 -13.30 -3.73 12.06
C SER A 138 -14.41 -2.83 12.60
N GLY A 139 -15.68 -3.26 12.54
CA GLY A 139 -16.82 -2.53 13.13
C GLY A 139 -17.15 -1.20 12.46
N VAL A 140 -16.39 -0.80 11.44
CA VAL A 140 -16.68 0.36 10.60
C VAL A 140 -17.87 0.00 9.73
N SER A 141 -19.02 0.61 10.02
CA SER A 141 -20.21 0.45 9.19
C SER A 141 -19.89 0.95 7.79
N LEU A 142 -19.93 0.06 6.78
CA LEU A 142 -19.78 0.38 5.35
C LEU A 142 -20.62 1.61 4.97
N LYS A 143 -21.81 1.72 5.57
CA LYS A 143 -22.72 2.85 5.41
C LYS A 143 -22.13 4.15 5.96
N GLN A 144 -21.51 4.16 7.14
CA GLN A 144 -20.90 5.35 7.74
C GLN A 144 -19.67 5.84 6.96
N ALA A 145 -18.83 4.93 6.45
CA ALA A 145 -17.69 5.30 5.61
C ALA A 145 -18.13 5.88 4.25
N LEU A 146 -19.17 5.33 3.63
CA LEU A 146 -19.70 5.79 2.34
C LEU A 146 -20.57 7.05 2.44
N LEU A 147 -21.05 7.42 3.63
CA LEU A 147 -21.86 8.63 3.83
C LEU A 147 -21.06 9.93 3.72
N ASN A 148 -19.73 9.89 3.87
CA ASN A 148 -18.90 11.07 3.65
C ASN A 148 -18.68 11.27 2.14
N LYS A 149 -19.49 12.15 1.54
CA LYS A 149 -19.43 12.48 0.10
C LYS A 149 -18.03 12.90 -0.35
N ARG A 150 -17.32 13.69 0.47
CA ARG A 150 -15.98 14.16 0.12
C ARG A 150 -14.98 13.01 0.14
N GLY A 151 -15.04 12.13 1.14
CA GLY A 151 -14.17 10.96 1.22
C GLY A 151 -14.37 10.00 0.05
N LEU A 152 -15.63 9.79 -0.35
CA LEU A 152 -15.96 9.03 -1.54
C LEU A 152 -15.37 9.67 -2.82
N GLN A 153 -15.52 10.98 -3.01
CA GLN A 153 -14.96 11.69 -4.17
C GLN A 153 -13.43 11.55 -4.25
N ILE A 154 -12.73 11.80 -3.13
CA ILE A 154 -11.26 11.65 -3.07
C ILE A 154 -10.87 10.22 -3.43
N SER A 155 -11.57 9.22 -2.89
CA SER A 155 -11.28 7.82 -3.15
C SER A 155 -11.43 7.47 -4.63
N LEU A 156 -12.53 7.88 -5.25
CA LEU A 156 -12.80 7.58 -6.66
C LEU A 156 -11.79 8.26 -7.59
N ILE A 157 -11.46 9.53 -7.32
CA ILE A 157 -10.44 10.26 -8.10
C ILE A 157 -9.08 9.61 -7.93
N PHE A 158 -8.67 9.33 -6.69
CA PHE A 158 -7.40 8.68 -6.38
C PHE A 158 -7.27 7.32 -7.07
N VAL A 159 -8.26 6.44 -6.90
CA VAL A 159 -8.26 5.11 -7.51
C VAL A 159 -8.21 5.22 -9.03
N GLY A 160 -9.10 6.02 -9.64
CA GLY A 160 -9.17 6.14 -11.09
C GLY A 160 -7.87 6.68 -11.71
N VAL A 161 -7.29 7.71 -11.10
CA VAL A 161 -6.04 8.32 -11.58
C VAL A 161 -4.83 7.42 -11.35
N THR A 162 -4.78 6.71 -10.22
CA THR A 162 -3.68 5.78 -9.95
C THR A 162 -3.74 4.57 -10.89
N LEU A 163 -4.92 4.05 -11.21
CA LEU A 163 -5.08 3.01 -12.23
C LEU A 163 -4.67 3.50 -13.62
N LEU A 164 -5.05 4.74 -13.98
CA LEU A 164 -4.61 5.34 -15.24
C LEU A 164 -3.08 5.46 -15.30
N SER A 165 -2.42 5.76 -14.18
CA SER A 165 -0.95 5.70 -14.10
C SER A 165 -0.40 4.31 -14.36
N GLY A 166 -1.09 3.24 -13.95
CA GLY A 166 -0.73 1.86 -14.28
C GLY A 166 -0.85 1.57 -15.78
N VAL A 167 -1.90 2.07 -16.43
CA VAL A 167 -2.05 1.97 -17.89
C VAL A 167 -0.92 2.74 -18.58
N LEU A 168 -0.64 3.97 -18.15
CA LEU A 168 0.47 4.76 -18.70
C LEU A 168 1.81 4.07 -18.50
N PHE A 169 2.04 3.45 -17.33
CA PHE A 169 3.22 2.67 -17.06
C PHE A 169 3.37 1.50 -18.06
N ALA A 170 2.30 0.73 -18.27
CA ALA A 170 2.31 -0.37 -19.25
C ALA A 170 2.56 0.12 -20.69
N LEU A 171 2.10 1.32 -21.06
CA LEU A 171 2.36 1.90 -22.37
C LEU A 171 3.81 2.39 -22.56
N LEU A 172 4.56 2.58 -21.48
CA LEU A 172 5.96 3.02 -21.53
C LEU A 172 6.95 1.85 -21.64
N PHE A 173 6.51 0.62 -21.36
CA PHE A 173 7.36 -0.56 -21.30
C PHE A 173 6.73 -1.71 -22.08
N ASP A 174 7.37 -2.13 -23.18
CA ASP A 174 6.85 -3.15 -24.10
C ASP A 174 6.67 -4.53 -23.44
N ASP A 175 7.42 -4.79 -22.36
CA ASP A 175 7.38 -6.04 -21.59
C ASP A 175 6.28 -6.05 -20.50
N VAL A 176 5.47 -4.99 -20.39
CA VAL A 176 4.43 -4.84 -19.37
C VAL A 176 3.06 -4.82 -20.02
N SER A 177 2.22 -5.80 -19.70
CA SER A 177 0.83 -5.78 -20.17
C SER A 177 0.00 -4.73 -19.42
N VAL A 178 -1.09 -4.26 -20.05
CA VAL A 178 -2.01 -3.31 -19.40
C VAL A 178 -2.59 -3.89 -18.10
N ALA A 179 -2.89 -5.19 -18.07
CA ALA A 179 -3.35 -5.87 -16.87
C ALA A 179 -2.29 -5.81 -15.76
N GLN A 180 -1.03 -6.07 -16.09
CA GLN A 180 0.07 -6.00 -15.14
C GLN A 180 0.28 -4.57 -14.61
N GLY A 181 0.24 -3.55 -15.46
CA GLY A 181 0.32 -2.15 -15.02
C GLY A 181 -0.84 -1.75 -14.09
N LEU A 182 -2.06 -2.20 -14.39
CA LEU A 182 -3.23 -2.01 -13.52
C LEU A 182 -3.07 -2.75 -12.18
N ALA A 183 -2.54 -3.97 -12.19
CA ALA A 183 -2.27 -4.75 -10.99
C ALA A 183 -1.24 -4.06 -10.10
N LEU A 184 -0.11 -3.63 -10.67
CA LEU A 184 0.98 -2.92 -9.98
C LEU A 184 0.54 -1.58 -9.37
N SER A 185 -0.38 -0.87 -10.02
CA SER A 185 -0.89 0.41 -9.54
C SER A 185 -2.02 0.30 -8.51
N SER A 186 -2.60 -0.89 -8.33
CA SER A 186 -3.74 -1.13 -7.42
C SER A 186 -3.37 -1.35 -5.96
N GLY A 187 -2.08 -1.42 -5.63
CA GLY A 187 -1.61 -1.66 -4.26
C GLY A 187 -1.83 -0.48 -3.31
N PHE A 188 -1.80 0.75 -3.81
CA PHE A 188 -2.12 1.98 -3.06
C PHE A 188 -1.36 2.13 -1.71
N GLY A 189 -0.19 1.52 -1.55
CA GLY A 189 0.58 1.48 -0.30
C GLY A 189 0.50 0.17 0.48
N TRP A 190 -0.24 -0.84 0.02
CA TRP A 190 -0.32 -2.16 0.68
C TRP A 190 0.85 -3.07 0.29
N TYR A 191 2.06 -2.68 0.67
CA TYR A 191 3.32 -3.32 0.23
C TYR A 191 3.37 -4.85 0.44
N SER A 192 2.75 -5.35 1.51
CA SER A 192 2.81 -6.77 1.86
C SER A 192 1.89 -7.61 0.98
N LEU A 193 0.68 -7.15 0.73
CA LEU A 193 -0.28 -7.80 -0.14
C LEU A 193 0.13 -7.65 -1.60
N SER A 194 0.54 -6.45 -2.02
CA SER A 194 0.98 -6.19 -3.40
C SER A 194 2.22 -6.99 -3.75
N GLY A 195 3.24 -7.02 -2.87
CA GLY A 195 4.43 -7.84 -3.07
C GLY A 195 4.09 -9.32 -3.28
N THR A 196 3.23 -9.88 -2.44
CA THR A 196 2.85 -11.30 -2.53
C THR A 196 2.08 -11.62 -3.81
N ILE A 197 1.04 -10.83 -4.11
CA ILE A 197 0.20 -11.07 -5.31
C ILE A 197 1.05 -10.94 -6.57
N MET A 198 1.89 -9.91 -6.66
CA MET A 198 2.67 -9.67 -7.87
C MET A 198 3.83 -10.66 -8.02
N THR A 199 4.41 -11.15 -6.92
CA THR A 199 5.35 -12.27 -6.97
C THR A 199 4.68 -13.52 -7.52
N ASP A 200 3.47 -13.87 -7.03
CA ASP A 200 2.76 -15.08 -7.45
C ASP A 200 2.31 -15.00 -8.92
N ALA A 201 1.82 -13.83 -9.35
CA ALA A 201 1.28 -13.63 -10.71
C ALA A 201 2.36 -13.35 -11.77
N TYR A 202 3.41 -12.61 -11.42
CA TYR A 202 4.37 -12.07 -12.39
C TYR A 202 5.83 -12.38 -12.03
N GLY A 203 6.09 -13.09 -10.94
CA GLY A 203 7.42 -13.47 -10.47
C GLY A 203 8.07 -12.44 -9.55
N ALA A 204 9.15 -12.88 -8.88
CA ALA A 204 9.79 -12.15 -7.79
C ALA A 204 10.27 -10.73 -8.15
N VAL A 205 10.68 -10.50 -9.40
CA VAL A 205 11.11 -9.17 -9.88
C VAL A 205 9.96 -8.16 -9.77
N TRP A 206 8.78 -8.51 -10.29
CA TRP A 206 7.60 -7.64 -10.27
C TRP A 206 6.96 -7.55 -8.89
N GLY A 207 6.98 -8.65 -8.12
CA GLY A 207 6.69 -8.63 -6.68
C GLY A 207 7.49 -7.59 -5.93
N SER A 208 8.78 -7.50 -6.24
CA SER A 208 9.69 -6.54 -5.61
C SER A 208 9.43 -5.11 -6.04
N VAL A 209 9.14 -4.87 -7.32
CA VAL A 209 8.72 -3.55 -7.81
C VAL A 209 7.45 -3.08 -7.09
N ALA A 210 6.44 -3.95 -6.96
CA ALA A 210 5.18 -3.63 -6.29
C ALA A 210 5.38 -3.31 -4.79
N LEU A 211 6.10 -4.19 -4.09
CA LEU A 211 6.42 -4.05 -2.67
C LEU A 211 7.17 -2.74 -2.41
N LEU A 212 8.24 -2.48 -3.17
CA LEU A 212 9.06 -1.29 -2.99
C LEU A 212 8.33 0.00 -3.41
N ASN A 213 7.44 -0.07 -4.40
CA ASN A 213 6.60 1.06 -4.79
C ASN A 213 5.68 1.49 -3.65
N ASP A 214 4.99 0.52 -3.04
CA ASP A 214 4.05 0.77 -1.96
C ASP A 214 4.73 1.12 -0.63
N LEU A 215 5.86 0.47 -0.33
CA LEU A 215 6.68 0.80 0.83
C LEU A 215 7.29 2.20 0.70
N GLY A 216 7.82 2.52 -0.49
CA GLY A 216 8.35 3.84 -0.80
C GLY A 216 7.26 4.92 -0.68
N ARG A 217 6.04 4.64 -1.14
CA ARG A 217 4.88 5.52 -0.92
C ARG A 217 4.61 5.76 0.56
N GLU A 218 4.61 4.74 1.41
CA GLU A 218 4.40 4.90 2.86
C GLU A 218 5.47 5.82 3.49
N VAL A 219 6.74 5.57 3.17
CA VAL A 219 7.86 6.38 3.68
C VAL A 219 7.74 7.84 3.21
N LEU A 220 7.48 8.05 1.91
CA LEU A 220 7.25 9.38 1.36
C LEU A 220 6.03 10.05 2.01
N ALA A 221 4.95 9.32 2.26
CA ALA A 221 3.77 9.84 2.92
C ALA A 221 4.10 10.34 4.33
N LEU A 222 4.75 9.53 5.15
CA LEU A 222 5.14 9.92 6.51
C LEU A 222 6.00 11.18 6.55
N ILE A 223 6.88 11.37 5.56
CA ILE A 223 7.75 12.54 5.46
C ILE A 223 6.99 13.77 4.94
N PHE A 224 6.18 13.62 3.89
CA PHE A 224 5.62 14.74 3.14
C PHE A 224 4.20 15.12 3.55
N ILE A 225 3.43 14.27 4.23
CA ILE A 225 2.07 14.60 4.72
C ILE A 225 2.03 15.94 5.48
N PRO A 226 2.93 16.23 6.44
CA PRO A 226 2.90 17.50 7.17
C PRO A 226 3.03 18.73 6.26
N TRP A 227 3.72 18.60 5.14
CA TRP A 227 3.91 19.67 4.16
C TRP A 227 2.76 19.75 3.15
N VAL A 228 2.33 18.61 2.60
CA VAL A 228 1.20 18.54 1.64
C VAL A 228 -0.09 19.01 2.30
N MET A 229 -0.30 18.68 3.59
CA MET A 229 -1.49 19.07 4.35
C MET A 229 -1.69 20.58 4.44
N ARG A 230 -0.61 21.37 4.34
CA ARG A 230 -0.70 22.84 4.33
C ARG A 230 -1.36 23.40 3.07
N HIS A 231 -1.32 22.62 1.99
CA HIS A 231 -1.77 23.04 0.67
C HIS A 231 -3.08 22.34 0.27
N SER A 232 -3.22 21.06 0.57
CA SER A 232 -4.37 20.24 0.20
C SER A 232 -4.54 19.10 1.18
N SER A 233 -5.66 19.11 1.91
CA SER A 233 -6.02 18.01 2.80
C SER A 233 -6.36 16.75 2.02
N SER A 234 -6.99 16.87 0.86
CA SER A 234 -7.31 15.69 0.03
C SER A 234 -6.05 15.02 -0.50
N ALA A 235 -5.08 15.79 -0.99
CA ALA A 235 -3.83 15.25 -1.49
C ALA A 235 -2.98 14.62 -0.36
N ALA A 236 -2.96 15.22 0.83
CA ALA A 236 -2.26 14.63 1.97
C ALA A 236 -2.87 13.28 2.38
N ILE A 237 -4.20 13.17 2.39
CA ILE A 237 -4.90 11.91 2.65
C ILE A 237 -4.61 10.90 1.52
N GLY A 238 -4.71 11.32 0.25
CA GLY A 238 -4.39 10.45 -0.89
C GLY A 238 -2.95 9.95 -0.91
N LEU A 239 -1.99 10.76 -0.43
CA LEU A 239 -0.59 10.38 -0.32
C LEU A 239 -0.40 9.17 0.61
N GLY A 240 -1.17 9.10 1.70
CA GLY A 240 -1.18 7.94 2.60
C GLY A 240 -1.78 6.68 1.96
N GLY A 241 -2.66 6.80 0.96
CA GLY A 241 -3.27 5.63 0.31
C GLY A 241 -3.99 4.73 1.33
N VAL A 242 -3.80 3.41 1.25
CA VAL A 242 -4.39 2.48 2.24
C VAL A 242 -3.86 2.71 3.65
N THR A 243 -2.63 3.23 3.78
CA THR A 243 -1.99 3.44 5.08
C THR A 243 -2.60 4.60 5.87
N SER A 244 -3.59 5.28 5.30
CA SER A 244 -4.31 6.40 5.90
C SER A 244 -5.09 6.02 7.17
N LEU A 245 -5.45 4.75 7.32
CA LEU A 245 -6.18 4.25 8.50
C LEU A 245 -5.29 3.78 9.64
N ASP A 246 -4.01 3.50 9.37
CA ASP A 246 -3.09 2.87 10.32
C ASP A 246 -1.81 3.68 10.48
N PHE A 247 -0.79 3.48 9.64
CA PHE A 247 0.55 4.02 9.80
C PHE A 247 0.59 5.54 9.64
N THR A 248 -0.14 6.08 8.68
CA THR A 248 -0.15 7.52 8.41
C THR A 248 -1.27 8.26 9.15
N LEU A 249 -2.20 7.57 9.81
CA LEU A 249 -3.29 8.18 10.57
C LEU A 249 -2.79 9.18 11.65
N PRO A 250 -1.80 8.86 12.51
CA PRO A 250 -1.28 9.81 13.49
C PRO A 250 -0.68 11.05 12.83
N THR A 251 0.07 10.87 11.74
CA THR A 251 0.71 11.97 11.00
C THR A 251 -0.33 12.87 10.32
N LEU A 252 -1.38 12.27 9.71
CA LEU A 252 -2.50 12.99 9.10
C LEU A 252 -3.24 13.81 10.16
N THR A 253 -3.64 13.19 11.26
CA THR A 253 -4.42 13.86 12.32
C THR A 253 -3.61 14.93 13.05
N GLN A 254 -2.31 14.73 13.23
CA GLN A 254 -1.42 15.76 13.77
C GLN A 254 -1.27 16.95 12.82
N ALA A 255 -1.19 16.71 11.50
CA ALA A 255 -1.02 17.78 10.51
C ALA A 255 -2.33 18.52 10.17
N GLY A 256 -3.45 17.80 10.10
CA GLY A 256 -4.76 18.33 9.67
C GLY A 256 -5.74 18.62 10.79
N GLY A 257 -5.45 18.18 12.02
CA GLY A 257 -6.32 18.27 13.18
C GLY A 257 -7.46 17.24 13.17
N ALA A 258 -8.26 17.23 14.24
CA ALA A 258 -9.35 16.26 14.39
C ALA A 258 -10.47 16.39 13.34
N SER A 259 -10.57 17.55 12.68
CA SER A 259 -11.61 17.83 11.70
C SER A 259 -11.54 16.93 10.45
N ILE A 260 -10.34 16.47 10.07
CA ILE A 260 -10.14 15.62 8.88
C ILE A 260 -10.40 14.13 9.15
N ILE A 261 -10.58 13.71 10.41
CA ILE A 261 -10.73 12.29 10.79
C ILE A 261 -11.85 11.59 10.01
N PRO A 262 -13.07 12.15 9.88
CA PRO A 262 -14.13 11.48 9.12
C PRO A 262 -13.79 11.28 7.64
N LEU A 263 -12.95 12.17 7.08
CA LEU A 263 -12.50 12.10 5.71
C LEU A 263 -11.46 11.00 5.52
N VAL A 264 -10.48 10.95 6.43
CA VAL A 264 -9.45 9.90 6.50
C VAL A 264 -10.09 8.52 6.63
N ILE A 265 -11.07 8.39 7.54
CA ILE A 265 -11.78 7.13 7.76
C ILE A 265 -12.51 6.68 6.49
N SER A 266 -13.27 7.59 5.87
CA SER A 266 -14.01 7.30 4.64
C SER A 266 -13.07 6.88 3.50
N PHE A 267 -12.03 7.68 3.24
CA PHE A 267 -11.07 7.41 2.18
C PHE A 267 -10.35 6.09 2.38
N GLY A 268 -9.70 5.95 3.54
CA GLY A 268 -8.87 4.79 3.83
C GLY A 268 -9.67 3.50 3.88
N PHE A 269 -10.94 3.55 4.33
CA PHE A 269 -11.81 2.38 4.29
C PHE A 269 -12.12 1.93 2.85
N ILE A 270 -12.45 2.89 1.97
CA ILE A 270 -12.75 2.59 0.56
C ILE A 270 -11.51 2.04 -0.15
N THR A 271 -10.34 2.65 0.04
CA THR A 271 -9.10 2.19 -0.60
C THR A 271 -8.64 0.83 -0.07
N ASN A 272 -8.75 0.56 1.24
CA ASN A 272 -8.44 -0.75 1.81
C ASN A 272 -9.39 -1.85 1.31
N LEU A 273 -10.65 -1.53 1.02
CA LEU A 273 -11.58 -2.50 0.45
C LEU A 273 -11.29 -2.76 -1.03
N ILE A 274 -11.07 -1.69 -1.81
CA ILE A 274 -10.93 -1.78 -3.26
C ILE A 274 -9.57 -2.36 -3.67
N SER A 275 -8.49 -2.01 -2.96
CA SER A 275 -7.11 -2.38 -3.33
C SER A 275 -6.91 -3.90 -3.51
N PRO A 276 -7.26 -4.77 -2.54
CA PRO A 276 -7.14 -6.22 -2.70
C PRO A 276 -7.93 -6.76 -3.89
N ILE A 277 -9.16 -6.25 -4.07
CA ILE A 277 -10.07 -6.71 -5.13
C ILE A 277 -9.47 -6.39 -6.50
N LEU A 278 -8.99 -5.16 -6.70
CA LEU A 278 -8.39 -4.74 -7.96
C LEU A 278 -7.07 -5.46 -8.23
N MET A 279 -6.19 -5.59 -7.23
CA MET A 279 -4.93 -6.31 -7.40
C MET A 279 -5.16 -7.75 -7.86
N VAL A 280 -6.02 -8.50 -7.16
CA VAL A 280 -6.32 -9.89 -7.53
C VAL A 280 -7.01 -9.98 -8.88
N PHE A 281 -7.98 -9.09 -9.15
CA PHE A 281 -8.69 -9.07 -10.43
C PHE A 281 -7.76 -8.81 -11.61
N PHE A 282 -6.88 -7.83 -11.53
CA PHE A 282 -5.94 -7.54 -12.61
C PHE A 282 -4.82 -8.58 -12.71
N ALA A 283 -4.33 -9.08 -11.57
CA ALA A 283 -3.35 -10.16 -11.53
C ALA A 283 -3.90 -11.45 -12.16
N SER A 284 -5.20 -11.73 -12.11
CA SER A 284 -5.77 -12.95 -12.71
C SER A 284 -5.74 -12.99 -14.24
N PHE A 285 -5.40 -11.87 -14.90
CA PHE A 285 -5.19 -11.81 -16.35
C PHE A 285 -3.71 -12.00 -16.75
N SER A 286 -2.85 -12.42 -15.80
CA SER A 286 -1.47 -12.83 -16.04
C SER A 286 -1.36 -14.04 -16.97
#